data_AF-A0A2J7QXH8-F1
#
_entry.id   AF-A0A2J7QXH8-F1
#
_cell.length_a   1.000
_cell.length_b   1.000
_cell.length_c   1.000
_cell.angle_alpha   90.00
_cell.angle_beta   90.00
_cell.angle_gamma   90.00
#
_symmetry.space_group_name_H-M   'P 1'
#
loop_
_entity.id
_entity.type
_entity.pdbx_description
1 polymer ?
#
loop_
_entity_poly.entity_id
_entity_poly.type
_entity_poly.pdbx_seq_one_letter_code
_entity_poly.pdbx_strand_id
1 'polypeptide(L)'
;MERLVQLVIQEEDMDAEVISLLGSCLCTVLKEQLEGKVFPVDVNDETLEDSIGRPLFVMLRNVVQLPEGDPRRHPILSVLAEMSSHQPRVGYLLLYFLKACKLNDGKSSAYCEFCQALDKELESCLLTDLELCQEDDVNLFCWLVPEVYIQFPSVAIGHAQLLHLVVSTVDAAQLQDLVCHILQGRLVMFRSDSFRALLSASLSWETFEQYFLWQLVTAHGIPIDYVLPILPRLEFSSHAEALTSILLMLKQERPTAELLKHLLSREVRPPQDVFVVSALKYWCQEHEEKLGELVANLLSSRYPNTSPNKRKRGGGGANRAGLGAGAGPPSAEQVLGHLDQLRQCCRQNNFHLYSLDSMQRALQQAQSLCTDVQRKKFSDLFALAEVDEVETAAPKPSGGSKVSAAGRGRKGVSSNSSTGGGSKAAAASKSRAATKEVSESSEESSEEEEIVKPRHSKKRKKVNPVGSDSD
;
A
#
# COMPACT_ATOMS: atom_id res chain seq x y z
N MET A 1 26.47 -31.32 28.46
CA MET A 1 25.70 -30.06 28.48
C MET A 1 24.51 -30.11 29.42
N GLU A 2 23.60 -31.08 29.29
CA GLU A 2 22.40 -31.19 30.16
C GLU A 2 22.69 -31.05 31.66
N ARG A 3 23.68 -31.80 32.15
CA ARG A 3 24.08 -31.73 33.56
C ARG A 3 24.58 -30.35 33.99
N LEU A 4 25.22 -29.60 33.08
CA LEU A 4 25.66 -28.24 33.37
C LEU A 4 24.45 -27.31 33.49
N VAL A 5 23.48 -27.42 32.58
CA VAL A 5 22.26 -26.61 32.63
C VAL A 5 21.46 -26.90 33.89
N GLN A 6 21.39 -28.15 34.33
CA GLN A 6 20.77 -28.52 35.60
C GLN A 6 21.45 -27.86 36.80
N LEU A 7 22.80 -27.77 36.80
CA LEU A 7 23.54 -27.07 37.85
C LEU A 7 23.27 -25.57 37.83
N VAL A 8 23.24 -24.96 36.64
CA VAL A 8 22.90 -23.53 36.46
C VAL A 8 21.48 -23.22 36.96
N ILE A 9 20.52 -24.11 36.73
CA ILE A 9 19.13 -23.96 37.21
C ILE A 9 19.03 -24.09 38.73
N GLN A 10 19.87 -24.90 39.35
CA GLN A 10 19.85 -25.16 40.81
C GLN A 10 20.51 -24.04 41.62
N GLU A 11 21.38 -23.24 41.00
CA GLU A 11 21.98 -22.07 41.60
C GLU A 11 21.03 -20.87 41.46
N GLU A 12 20.39 -20.49 42.58
CA GLU A 12 19.45 -19.36 42.61
C GLU A 12 20.16 -18.00 42.46
N ASP A 13 21.40 -17.88 42.94
CA ASP A 13 22.18 -16.63 42.96
C ASP A 13 23.62 -16.86 42.44
N MET A 14 23.78 -17.11 41.14
CA MET A 14 25.12 -17.19 40.56
C MET A 14 25.81 -15.83 40.60
N ASP A 15 27.03 -15.80 41.17
CA ASP A 15 27.89 -14.62 41.17
C ASP A 15 28.18 -14.18 39.72
N ALA A 16 28.18 -12.87 39.48
CA ALA A 16 28.51 -12.27 38.19
C ALA A 16 29.89 -12.71 37.69
N GLU A 17 30.87 -12.92 38.59
CA GLU A 17 32.18 -13.45 38.21
C GLU A 17 32.08 -14.88 37.65
N VAL A 18 31.24 -15.72 38.27
CA VAL A 18 31.01 -17.10 37.81
C VAL A 18 30.28 -17.11 36.46
N ILE A 19 29.28 -16.24 36.28
CA ILE A 19 28.57 -16.09 35.01
C ILE A 19 29.55 -15.69 33.90
N SER A 20 30.41 -14.70 34.16
CA SER A 20 31.41 -14.23 33.19
C SER A 20 32.40 -15.32 32.78
N LEU A 21 32.97 -16.02 33.76
CA LEU A 21 33.89 -17.14 33.51
C LEU A 21 33.20 -18.28 32.76
N LEU A 22 31.97 -18.62 33.14
CA LEU A 22 31.19 -19.69 32.50
C LEU A 22 30.85 -19.33 31.06
N GLY A 23 30.37 -18.11 30.80
CA GLY A 23 30.02 -17.63 29.46
C GLY A 23 31.23 -17.65 28.52
N SER A 24 32.36 -17.11 28.94
CA SER A 24 33.61 -17.13 28.16
C SER A 24 34.13 -18.55 27.89
N CYS A 25 34.08 -19.42 28.92
CA CYS A 25 34.46 -20.82 28.80
C CYS A 25 33.56 -21.55 27.80
N LEU A 26 32.24 -21.35 27.88
CA LEU A 26 31.29 -21.96 26.96
C LEU A 26 31.49 -21.49 25.52
N CYS A 27 31.76 -20.20 25.29
CA CYS A 27 32.08 -19.70 23.95
C CYS A 27 33.35 -20.36 23.39
N THR A 28 34.34 -20.65 24.24
CA THR A 28 35.57 -21.36 23.83
C THR A 28 35.30 -22.84 23.52
N VAL A 29 34.58 -23.54 24.41
CA VAL A 29 34.28 -24.98 24.27
C VAL A 29 33.31 -25.26 23.11
N LEU A 30 32.36 -24.37 22.88
CA LEU A 30 31.33 -24.50 21.84
C LEU A 30 31.69 -23.73 20.56
N LYS A 31 32.92 -23.24 20.43
CA LYS A 31 33.36 -22.39 19.32
C LYS A 31 32.99 -22.96 17.95
N GLU A 32 33.27 -24.24 17.70
CA GLU A 32 32.95 -24.88 16.43
C GLU A 32 31.45 -24.94 16.12
N GLN A 33 30.59 -25.01 17.15
CA GLN A 33 29.14 -25.03 17.00
C GLN A 33 28.56 -23.63 16.80
N LEU A 34 29.15 -22.63 17.45
CA LEU A 34 28.79 -21.22 17.30
C LEU A 34 29.26 -20.66 15.94
N GLU A 35 30.41 -21.11 15.46
CA GLU A 35 31.00 -20.62 14.21
C GLU A 35 30.65 -21.46 12.98
N GLY A 36 30.25 -22.71 13.18
CA GLY A 36 29.96 -23.66 12.12
C GLY A 36 28.60 -23.42 11.46
N LYS A 37 28.43 -23.98 10.25
CA LYS A 37 27.13 -23.96 9.56
C LYS A 37 26.12 -24.81 10.34
N VAL A 38 25.07 -24.17 10.83
CA VAL A 38 23.97 -24.83 11.54
C VAL A 38 22.80 -25.13 10.60
N PHE A 39 22.50 -24.20 9.68
CA PHE A 39 21.38 -24.35 8.76
C PHE A 39 21.65 -25.49 7.75
N PRO A 40 20.73 -26.46 7.60
CA PRO A 40 20.92 -27.58 6.68
C PRO A 40 20.78 -27.12 5.22
N VAL A 41 21.51 -27.78 4.32
CA VAL A 41 21.42 -27.53 2.87
C VAL A 41 20.06 -27.98 2.34
N ASP A 42 19.62 -29.17 2.73
CA ASP A 42 18.30 -29.71 2.42
C ASP A 42 17.40 -29.52 3.64
N VAL A 43 16.52 -28.52 3.58
CA VAL A 43 15.65 -28.15 4.70
C VAL A 43 14.45 -29.09 4.76
N ASN A 44 14.42 -29.94 5.79
CA ASN A 44 13.26 -30.77 6.13
C ASN A 44 13.21 -30.97 7.65
N ASP A 45 12.13 -31.59 8.14
CA ASP A 45 11.93 -31.79 9.58
C ASP A 45 13.08 -32.56 10.25
N GLU A 46 13.62 -33.59 9.60
CA GLU A 46 14.69 -34.43 10.16
C GLU A 46 16.01 -33.66 10.23
N THR A 47 16.39 -32.97 9.16
CA THR A 47 17.65 -32.20 9.10
C THR A 47 17.63 -30.99 10.04
N LEU A 48 16.46 -30.38 10.23
CA LEU A 48 16.26 -29.32 11.23
C LEU A 48 16.40 -29.89 12.64
N GLU A 49 15.74 -31.01 12.96
CA GLU A 49 15.85 -31.66 14.27
C GLU A 49 17.30 -32.06 14.60
N ASP A 50 18.03 -32.63 13.65
CA ASP A 50 19.45 -32.98 13.80
C ASP A 50 20.32 -31.74 14.06
N SER A 51 20.05 -30.63 13.35
CA SER A 51 20.82 -29.40 13.51
C SER A 51 20.67 -28.77 14.90
N ILE A 52 19.46 -28.80 15.46
CA ILE A 52 19.17 -28.28 16.80
C ILE A 52 19.45 -29.29 17.92
N GLY A 53 19.86 -30.52 17.57
CA GLY A 53 20.32 -31.53 18.52
C GLY A 53 21.72 -31.28 19.10
N ARG A 54 22.44 -30.27 18.58
CA ARG A 54 23.82 -29.95 19.00
C ARG A 54 23.88 -29.43 20.46
N PRO A 55 24.97 -29.69 21.21
CA PRO A 55 25.13 -29.25 22.59
C PRO A 55 24.80 -27.77 22.86
N LEU A 56 25.13 -26.86 21.95
CA LEU A 56 24.80 -25.43 22.05
C LEU A 56 23.31 -25.18 22.35
N PHE A 57 22.42 -25.87 21.63
CA PHE A 57 20.98 -25.66 21.70
C PHE A 57 20.34 -26.23 22.97
N VAL A 58 21.08 -26.99 23.79
CA VAL A 58 20.56 -27.53 25.04
C VAL A 58 20.16 -26.42 26.00
N MET A 59 20.93 -25.33 26.08
CA MET A 59 20.56 -24.16 26.91
C MET A 59 19.28 -23.50 26.38
N LEU A 60 19.24 -23.23 25.08
CA LEU A 60 18.11 -22.59 24.40
C LEU A 60 16.82 -23.41 24.57
N ARG A 61 16.92 -24.73 24.44
CA ARG A 61 15.81 -25.66 24.67
C ARG A 61 15.29 -25.60 26.11
N ASN A 62 16.18 -25.53 27.11
CA ASN A 62 15.75 -25.44 28.50
C ASN A 62 15.04 -24.11 28.80
N VAL A 63 15.48 -22.98 28.21
CA VAL A 63 14.75 -21.70 28.31
C VAL A 63 13.33 -21.84 27.78
N VAL A 64 13.16 -22.43 26.58
CA VAL A 64 11.85 -22.56 25.92
C VAL A 64 10.94 -23.59 26.62
N GLN A 65 11.50 -24.66 27.19
CA GLN A 65 10.72 -25.69 27.91
C GLN A 65 10.18 -25.22 29.26
N LEU A 66 10.87 -24.28 29.91
CA LEU A 66 10.37 -23.66 31.14
C LEU A 66 9.21 -22.71 30.79
N PRO A 67 8.15 -22.62 31.60
CA PRO A 67 7.05 -21.66 31.37
C PRO A 67 7.51 -20.19 31.35
N GLU A 68 6.75 -19.33 30.69
CA GLU A 68 6.98 -17.88 30.72
C GLU A 68 6.94 -17.33 32.15
N GLY A 69 7.91 -16.49 32.50
CA GLY A 69 8.06 -15.95 33.85
C GLY A 69 8.58 -16.92 34.91
N ASP A 70 8.97 -18.15 34.53
CA ASP A 70 9.64 -19.06 35.46
C ASP A 70 11.01 -18.49 35.86
N PRO A 71 11.28 -18.25 37.16
CA PRO A 71 12.53 -17.65 37.62
C PRO A 71 13.76 -18.49 37.23
N ARG A 72 13.60 -19.79 36.98
CA ARG A 72 14.67 -20.69 36.54
C ARG A 72 15.19 -20.36 35.13
N ARG A 73 14.46 -19.55 34.34
CA ARG A 73 14.96 -19.04 33.06
C ARG A 73 16.09 -18.04 33.25
N HIS A 74 16.04 -17.22 34.30
CA HIS A 74 16.94 -16.08 34.50
C HIS A 74 18.43 -16.47 34.60
N PRO A 75 18.83 -17.51 35.37
CA PRO A 75 20.21 -17.97 35.40
C PRO A 75 20.73 -18.42 34.02
N ILE A 76 19.89 -19.12 33.25
CA ILE A 76 20.25 -19.59 31.90
C ILE A 76 20.41 -18.41 30.95
N LEU A 77 19.46 -17.47 30.98
CA LEU A 77 19.48 -16.26 30.15
C LEU A 77 20.67 -15.35 30.48
N SER A 78 21.06 -15.26 31.75
CA SER A 78 22.24 -14.48 32.17
C SER A 78 23.53 -15.06 31.59
N VAL A 79 23.68 -16.40 31.59
CA VAL A 79 24.83 -17.05 30.94
C VAL A 79 24.78 -16.87 29.43
N LEU A 80 23.61 -16.99 28.79
CA LEU A 80 23.47 -16.74 27.35
C LEU A 80 23.79 -15.29 26.98
N ALA A 81 23.36 -14.33 27.80
CA ALA A 81 23.63 -12.91 27.63
C ALA A 81 25.13 -12.64 27.69
N GLU A 82 25.82 -13.20 28.69
CA GLU A 82 27.27 -13.14 28.78
C GLU A 82 27.93 -13.82 27.57
N MET A 83 27.49 -15.00 27.16
CA MET A 83 28.00 -15.67 25.95
C MET A 83 27.90 -14.76 24.72
N SER A 84 26.79 -14.04 24.56
CA SER A 84 26.58 -13.14 23.43
C SER A 84 27.54 -11.94 23.41
N SER A 85 28.04 -11.52 24.58
CA SER A 85 29.04 -10.46 24.68
C SER A 85 30.40 -10.88 24.10
N HIS A 86 30.70 -12.19 24.15
CA HIS A 86 31.91 -12.79 23.57
C HIS A 86 31.68 -13.33 22.16
N GLN A 87 30.45 -13.76 21.85
CA GLN A 87 30.08 -14.35 20.56
C GLN A 87 28.69 -13.85 20.11
N PRO A 88 28.62 -12.81 19.26
CA PRO A 88 27.35 -12.18 18.89
C PRO A 88 26.40 -13.10 18.12
N ARG A 89 26.90 -14.19 17.52
CA ARG A 89 26.08 -15.19 16.81
C ARG A 89 25.01 -15.86 17.67
N VAL A 90 25.17 -15.84 19.01
CA VAL A 90 24.18 -16.41 19.94
C VAL A 90 22.77 -15.85 19.71
N GLY A 91 22.64 -14.57 19.36
CA GLY A 91 21.36 -13.91 19.15
C GLY A 91 20.55 -14.52 18.00
N TYR A 92 21.10 -14.54 16.78
CA TYR A 92 20.38 -15.15 15.65
C TYR A 92 20.30 -16.68 15.73
N LEU A 93 21.24 -17.35 16.43
CA LEU A 93 21.14 -18.79 16.68
C LEU A 93 19.98 -19.12 17.64
N LEU A 94 19.65 -18.23 18.58
CA LEU A 94 18.42 -18.34 19.37
C LEU A 94 17.19 -18.18 18.46
N LEU A 95 17.15 -17.18 17.56
CA LEU A 95 16.05 -17.04 16.59
C LEU A 95 15.89 -18.30 15.72
N TYR A 96 17.02 -18.86 15.24
CA TYR A 96 17.05 -20.12 14.51
C TYR A 96 16.42 -21.26 15.30
N PHE A 97 16.88 -21.45 16.55
CA PHE A 97 16.34 -22.49 17.43
C PHE A 97 14.83 -22.33 17.65
N LEU A 98 14.37 -21.11 17.90
CA LEU A 98 12.96 -20.83 18.12
C LEU A 98 12.12 -21.19 16.90
N LYS A 99 12.60 -20.92 15.69
CA LYS A 99 11.89 -21.33 14.47
C LYS A 99 11.94 -22.83 14.25
N ALA A 100 13.11 -23.45 14.37
CA ALA A 100 13.31 -24.88 14.09
C ALA A 100 12.66 -25.80 15.13
N CYS A 101 12.53 -25.37 16.39
CA CYS A 101 11.91 -26.18 17.42
C CYS A 101 10.37 -26.25 17.25
N LYS A 102 9.81 -27.44 17.48
CA LYS A 102 8.36 -27.70 17.41
C LYS A 102 7.60 -27.29 18.69
N LEU A 103 8.26 -26.62 19.63
CA LEU A 103 7.66 -26.17 20.90
C LEU A 103 6.91 -24.86 20.68
N ASN A 104 5.58 -24.88 20.69
CA ASN A 104 4.78 -23.72 20.28
C ASN A 104 4.64 -22.62 21.35
N ASP A 105 4.77 -22.94 22.63
CA ASP A 105 4.54 -21.98 23.71
C ASP A 105 5.79 -21.14 24.03
N GLY A 106 5.60 -19.82 24.14
CA GLY A 106 6.61 -18.91 24.69
C GLY A 106 7.80 -18.58 23.79
N LYS A 107 7.76 -18.88 22.48
CA LYS A 107 8.89 -18.63 21.56
C LYS A 107 9.32 -17.15 21.54
N SER A 108 8.37 -16.24 21.35
CA SER A 108 8.64 -14.80 21.37
C SER A 108 9.11 -14.31 22.73
N SER A 109 8.54 -14.86 23.83
CA SER A 109 8.95 -14.51 25.20
C SER A 109 10.44 -14.81 25.45
N ALA A 110 10.94 -15.95 24.98
CA ALA A 110 12.32 -16.38 25.23
C ALA A 110 13.35 -15.40 24.63
N TYR A 111 13.11 -14.92 23.40
CA TYR A 111 14.00 -13.92 22.79
C TYR A 111 13.83 -12.53 23.42
N CYS A 112 12.61 -12.14 23.81
CA CYS A 112 12.38 -10.90 24.54
C CYS A 112 13.09 -10.88 25.90
N GLU A 113 12.99 -11.96 26.68
CA GLU A 113 13.67 -12.10 27.97
C GLU A 113 15.20 -12.13 27.80
N PHE A 114 15.70 -12.73 26.70
CA PHE A 114 17.11 -12.66 26.35
C PHE A 114 17.57 -11.22 26.06
N CYS A 115 16.79 -10.44 25.29
CA CYS A 115 17.10 -9.02 25.06
C CYS A 115 17.07 -8.20 26.37
N GLN A 116 16.16 -8.52 27.29
CA GLN A 116 16.11 -7.89 28.61
C GLN A 116 17.35 -8.25 29.45
N ALA A 117 17.81 -9.49 29.40
CA ALA A 117 19.05 -9.90 30.08
C ALA A 117 20.30 -9.22 29.50
N LEU A 118 20.24 -8.75 28.25
CA LEU A 118 21.28 -7.92 27.62
C LEU A 118 21.19 -6.44 27.93
N ASP A 119 20.12 -5.99 28.61
CA ASP A 119 19.79 -4.58 28.81
C ASP A 119 19.72 -3.80 27.48
N LYS A 120 19.09 -4.40 26.46
CA LYS A 120 18.93 -3.82 25.12
C LYS A 120 17.49 -3.85 24.65
N GLU A 121 17.15 -2.87 23.80
CA GLU A 121 15.84 -2.82 23.15
C GLU A 121 15.68 -3.95 22.13
N LEU A 122 14.50 -4.58 22.13
CA LEU A 122 14.16 -5.69 21.23
C LEU A 122 14.39 -5.35 19.75
N GLU A 123 14.03 -4.13 19.33
CA GLU A 123 14.22 -3.63 17.96
C GLU A 123 15.69 -3.61 17.56
N SER A 124 16.55 -3.06 18.41
CA SER A 124 17.98 -3.00 18.15
C SER A 124 18.60 -4.41 18.12
N CYS A 125 18.20 -5.30 19.04
CA CYS A 125 18.71 -6.67 19.05
C CYS A 125 18.31 -7.43 17.78
N LEU A 126 17.02 -7.39 17.41
CA LEU A 126 16.53 -8.08 16.21
C LEU A 126 17.27 -7.59 14.96
N LEU A 127 17.44 -6.27 14.81
CA LEU A 127 18.11 -5.71 13.64
C LEU A 127 19.57 -6.17 13.59
N THR A 128 20.33 -6.00 14.67
CA THR A 128 21.75 -6.39 14.72
C THR A 128 21.95 -7.89 14.52
N ASP A 129 21.11 -8.72 15.14
CA ASP A 129 21.21 -10.18 15.01
C ASP A 129 20.89 -10.63 13.58
N LEU A 130 19.90 -10.01 12.93
CA LEU A 130 19.54 -10.34 11.55
C LEU A 130 20.53 -9.81 10.52
N GLU A 131 21.14 -8.64 10.76
CA GLU A 131 22.26 -8.12 9.97
C GLU A 131 23.43 -9.11 10.03
N LEU A 132 23.83 -9.54 11.23
CA LEU A 132 24.90 -10.52 11.39
C LEU A 132 24.54 -11.87 10.76
N CYS A 133 23.30 -12.32 10.91
CA CYS A 133 22.82 -13.54 10.28
C CYS A 133 22.91 -13.47 8.75
N GLN A 134 22.60 -12.30 8.18
CA GLN A 134 22.67 -12.07 6.75
C GLN A 134 24.10 -12.10 6.22
N GLU A 135 25.04 -11.50 6.95
CA GLU A 135 26.47 -11.54 6.64
C GLU A 135 27.04 -12.98 6.70
N ASP A 136 26.58 -13.77 7.67
CA ASP A 136 27.07 -15.13 7.90
C ASP A 136 26.42 -16.17 6.97
N ASP A 137 25.09 -16.15 6.83
CA ASP A 137 24.30 -17.11 6.04
C ASP A 137 22.96 -16.52 5.56
N VAL A 138 22.98 -16.07 4.30
CA VAL A 138 21.80 -15.53 3.60
C VAL A 138 20.62 -16.49 3.57
N ASN A 139 20.85 -17.81 3.43
CA ASN A 139 19.75 -18.77 3.35
C ASN A 139 19.04 -18.92 4.69
N LEU A 140 19.81 -18.96 5.78
CA LEU A 140 19.27 -18.94 7.13
C LEU A 140 18.49 -17.65 7.40
N PHE A 141 19.06 -16.50 7.03
CA PHE A 141 18.39 -15.21 7.16
C PHE A 141 17.03 -15.22 6.44
N CYS A 142 17.00 -15.56 5.15
CA CYS A 142 15.77 -15.60 4.36
C CYS A 142 14.75 -16.60 4.91
N TRP A 143 15.23 -17.74 5.45
CA TRP A 143 14.38 -18.70 6.14
C TRP A 143 13.80 -18.13 7.44
N LEU A 144 14.55 -17.32 8.19
CA LEU A 144 14.10 -16.69 9.43
C LEU A 144 13.08 -15.57 9.23
N VAL A 145 13.23 -14.76 8.18
CA VAL A 145 12.44 -13.54 7.94
C VAL A 145 10.93 -13.72 8.18
N PRO A 146 10.23 -14.72 7.60
CA PRO A 146 8.81 -14.87 7.84
C PRO A 146 8.45 -15.04 9.32
N GLU A 147 9.26 -15.79 10.07
CA GLU A 147 8.99 -16.05 11.49
C GLU A 147 9.20 -14.80 12.34
N VAL A 148 10.20 -13.98 12.02
CA VAL A 148 10.44 -12.71 12.71
C VAL A 148 9.22 -11.80 12.60
N TYR A 149 8.65 -11.67 11.40
CA TYR A 149 7.45 -10.85 11.17
C TYR A 149 6.20 -11.41 11.88
N ILE A 150 6.11 -12.73 12.06
CA ILE A 150 4.99 -13.40 12.75
C ILE A 150 5.13 -13.27 14.28
N GLN A 151 6.33 -13.48 14.81
CA GLN A 151 6.58 -13.53 16.26
C GLN A 151 6.76 -12.15 16.88
N PHE A 152 7.29 -11.18 16.11
CA PHE A 152 7.59 -9.82 16.60
C PHE A 152 6.88 -8.73 15.79
N PRO A 153 5.54 -8.81 15.60
CA PRO A 153 4.83 -7.93 14.68
C PRO A 153 4.86 -6.46 15.10
N SER A 154 4.96 -6.18 16.41
CA SER A 154 5.03 -4.81 16.96
C SER A 154 6.30 -4.06 16.55
N VAL A 155 7.38 -4.80 16.29
CA VAL A 155 8.71 -4.27 15.96
C VAL A 155 9.01 -4.43 14.48
N ALA A 156 8.66 -5.58 13.88
CA ALA A 156 9.01 -5.90 12.51
C ALA A 156 8.09 -5.22 11.46
N ILE A 157 6.78 -5.19 11.70
CA ILE A 157 5.83 -4.78 10.65
C ILE A 157 5.92 -3.27 10.40
N GLY A 158 6.23 -2.94 9.14
CA GLY A 158 6.37 -1.58 8.67
C GLY A 158 7.64 -0.89 9.14
N HIS A 159 8.63 -1.66 9.61
CA HIS A 159 9.95 -1.18 9.99
C HIS A 159 10.86 -1.05 8.76
N ALA A 160 11.28 0.18 8.44
CA ALA A 160 11.96 0.47 7.19
C ALA A 160 13.33 -0.21 7.05
N GLN A 161 14.17 -0.22 8.11
CA GLN A 161 15.52 -0.81 8.02
C GLN A 161 15.46 -2.34 7.93
N LEU A 162 14.66 -3.00 8.75
CA LEU A 162 14.42 -4.43 8.62
C LEU A 162 13.90 -4.81 7.23
N LEU A 163 12.94 -4.06 6.67
CA LEU A 163 12.48 -4.35 5.31
C LEU A 163 13.56 -4.11 4.27
N HIS A 164 14.36 -3.04 4.43
CA HIS A 164 15.51 -2.76 3.57
C HIS A 164 16.49 -3.92 3.59
N LEU A 165 16.89 -4.39 4.77
CA LEU A 165 17.75 -5.57 4.95
C LEU A 165 17.22 -6.79 4.20
N VAL A 166 15.90 -7.05 4.23
CA VAL A 166 15.28 -8.14 3.47
C VAL A 166 15.45 -7.91 1.96
N VAL A 167 15.03 -6.76 1.43
CA VAL A 167 15.03 -6.52 -0.03
C VAL A 167 16.44 -6.34 -0.61
N SER A 168 17.42 -5.98 0.21
CA SER A 168 18.85 -5.91 -0.15
C SER A 168 19.52 -7.29 -0.22
N THR A 169 18.87 -8.32 0.32
CA THR A 169 19.50 -9.63 0.54
C THR A 169 18.86 -10.73 -0.30
N VAL A 170 17.54 -10.72 -0.43
CA VAL A 170 16.82 -11.82 -1.09
C VAL A 170 17.16 -11.92 -2.57
N ASP A 171 17.13 -13.12 -3.12
CA ASP A 171 17.11 -13.33 -4.56
C ASP A 171 15.66 -13.43 -5.11
N ALA A 172 15.53 -13.68 -6.41
CA ALA A 172 14.22 -13.79 -7.06
C ALA A 172 13.38 -14.98 -6.58
N ALA A 173 14.01 -16.12 -6.25
CA ALA A 173 13.31 -17.31 -5.76
C ALA A 173 12.82 -17.08 -4.33
N GLN A 174 13.66 -16.50 -3.48
CA GLN A 174 13.33 -16.15 -2.10
C GLN A 174 12.23 -15.07 -2.06
N LEU A 175 12.28 -14.08 -2.96
CA LEU A 175 11.19 -13.12 -3.11
C LEU A 175 9.88 -13.81 -3.48
N GLN A 176 9.91 -14.77 -4.42
CA GLN A 176 8.73 -15.53 -4.80
C GLN A 176 8.13 -16.28 -3.60
N ASP A 177 8.97 -16.86 -2.75
CA ASP A 177 8.51 -17.54 -1.54
C ASP A 177 7.88 -16.56 -0.54
N LEU A 178 8.46 -15.37 -0.35
CA LEU A 178 7.87 -14.31 0.48
C LEU A 178 6.50 -13.88 -0.08
N VAL A 179 6.39 -13.68 -1.40
CA VAL A 179 5.13 -13.38 -2.07
C VAL A 179 4.11 -14.49 -1.84
N CYS A 180 4.50 -15.77 -1.95
CA CYS A 180 3.62 -16.90 -1.67
C CYS A 180 3.11 -16.87 -0.22
N HIS A 181 3.98 -16.62 0.76
CA HIS A 181 3.58 -16.50 2.17
C HIS A 181 2.58 -15.35 2.40
N ILE A 182 2.77 -14.21 1.72
CA ILE A 182 1.85 -13.07 1.79
C ILE A 182 0.48 -13.45 1.21
N LEU A 183 0.46 -14.03 0.00
CA LEU A 183 -0.79 -14.42 -0.68
C LEU A 183 -1.55 -15.52 0.07
N GLN A 184 -0.85 -16.39 0.80
CA GLN A 184 -1.44 -17.38 1.70
C GLN A 184 -1.97 -16.78 3.02
N GLY A 185 -1.75 -15.49 3.27
CA GLY A 185 -2.13 -14.81 4.50
C GLY A 185 -1.27 -15.15 5.71
N ARG A 186 -0.08 -15.74 5.50
CA ARG A 186 0.85 -16.15 6.56
C ARG A 186 1.87 -15.07 6.93
N LEU A 187 2.12 -14.11 6.03
CA LEU A 187 3.10 -13.05 6.21
C LEU A 187 2.47 -11.69 5.97
N VAL A 188 2.70 -10.76 6.89
CA VAL A 188 2.33 -9.35 6.77
C VAL A 188 3.57 -8.51 7.08
N MET A 189 3.99 -7.65 6.14
CA MET A 189 5.20 -6.82 6.26
C MET A 189 4.91 -5.33 6.36
N PHE A 190 3.69 -4.89 5.99
CA PHE A 190 3.30 -3.48 5.97
C PHE A 190 2.21 -3.14 6.98
N ARG A 191 2.24 -1.90 7.47
CA ARG A 191 1.18 -1.30 8.29
C ARG A 191 0.78 0.06 7.72
N SER A 192 -0.49 0.39 7.80
CA SER A 192 -1.07 1.60 7.20
C SER A 192 -0.48 2.91 7.73
N ASP A 193 -0.12 2.96 9.01
CA ASP A 193 0.40 4.16 9.69
C ASP A 193 1.87 4.48 9.34
N SER A 194 2.70 3.46 9.11
CA SER A 194 4.12 3.62 8.78
C SER A 194 4.41 3.54 7.27
N PHE A 195 3.47 3.05 6.46
CA PHE A 195 3.66 2.83 5.03
C PHE A 195 4.20 4.07 4.27
N ARG A 196 3.71 5.25 4.64
CA ARG A 196 4.15 6.50 4.01
C ARG A 196 5.61 6.84 4.33
N ALA A 197 6.05 6.59 5.56
CA ALA A 197 7.44 6.80 5.96
C ALA A 197 8.35 5.79 5.24
N LEU A 198 7.90 4.54 5.16
CA LEU A 198 8.59 3.46 4.47
C LEU A 198 8.77 3.77 2.98
N LEU A 199 7.71 4.16 2.26
CA LEU A 199 7.82 4.57 0.85
C LEU A 199 8.76 5.75 0.65
N SER A 200 8.82 6.68 1.60
CA SER A 200 9.73 7.82 1.51
C SER A 200 11.19 7.40 1.71
N ALA A 201 11.44 6.45 2.61
CA ALA A 201 12.78 5.90 2.82
C ALA A 201 13.23 5.07 1.61
N SER A 202 12.31 4.33 0.99
CA SER A 202 12.65 3.44 -0.12
C SER A 202 13.05 4.14 -1.41
N LEU A 203 12.78 5.44 -1.54
CA LEU A 203 13.21 6.21 -2.72
C LEU A 203 14.73 6.37 -2.84
N SER A 204 15.47 6.16 -1.75
CA SER A 204 16.93 6.15 -1.75
C SER A 204 17.55 4.76 -1.84
N TRP A 205 16.73 3.71 -1.90
CA TRP A 205 17.19 2.33 -2.05
C TRP A 205 17.62 2.05 -3.49
N GLU A 206 18.41 0.99 -3.67
CA GLU A 206 18.88 0.58 -4.99
C GLU A 206 17.73 0.08 -5.88
N THR A 207 17.97 0.04 -7.19
CA THR A 207 16.96 -0.32 -8.19
C THR A 207 16.28 -1.67 -7.90
N PHE A 208 17.05 -2.72 -7.61
CA PHE A 208 16.49 -4.05 -7.33
C PHE A 208 15.71 -4.09 -6.01
N GLU A 209 16.22 -3.42 -4.99
CA GLU A 209 15.57 -3.29 -3.68
C GLU A 209 14.19 -2.64 -3.82
N GLN A 210 14.09 -1.55 -4.61
CA GLN A 210 12.83 -0.91 -4.92
C GLN A 210 11.89 -1.83 -5.71
N TYR A 211 12.38 -2.55 -6.72
CA TYR A 211 11.54 -3.51 -7.45
C TYR A 211 10.97 -4.59 -6.54
N PHE A 212 11.79 -5.16 -5.65
CA PHE A 212 11.37 -6.18 -4.70
C PHE A 212 10.35 -5.63 -3.70
N LEU A 213 10.59 -4.42 -3.17
CA LEU A 213 9.59 -3.71 -2.37
C LEU A 213 8.25 -3.63 -3.11
N TRP A 214 8.23 -3.18 -4.36
CA TRP A 214 7.00 -3.03 -5.13
C TRP A 214 6.30 -4.36 -5.44
N GLN A 215 7.04 -5.47 -5.60
CA GLN A 215 6.44 -6.80 -5.68
C GLN A 215 5.75 -7.17 -4.36
N LEU A 216 6.39 -6.91 -3.22
CA LEU A 216 5.80 -7.15 -1.90
C LEU A 216 4.56 -6.27 -1.67
N VAL A 217 4.61 -4.99 -2.04
CA VAL A 217 3.47 -4.06 -1.96
C VAL A 217 2.28 -4.58 -2.79
N THR A 218 2.56 -5.08 -4.00
CA THR A 218 1.56 -5.67 -4.89
C THR A 218 0.97 -6.94 -4.28
N ALA A 219 1.81 -7.83 -3.72
CA ALA A 219 1.36 -9.06 -3.08
C ALA A 219 0.43 -8.82 -1.88
N HIS A 220 0.67 -7.76 -1.11
CA HIS A 220 -0.21 -7.35 -0.01
C HIS A 220 -1.52 -6.71 -0.49
N GLY A 221 -1.65 -6.40 -1.78
CA GLY A 221 -2.83 -5.70 -2.31
C GLY A 221 -3.00 -4.30 -1.74
N ILE A 222 -1.90 -3.58 -1.49
CA ILE A 222 -1.98 -2.23 -0.94
C ILE A 222 -2.74 -1.31 -1.91
N PRO A 223 -3.84 -0.65 -1.48
CA PRO A 223 -4.60 0.22 -2.35
C PRO A 223 -3.80 1.42 -2.83
N ILE A 224 -4.03 1.85 -4.07
CA ILE A 224 -3.30 2.97 -4.67
C ILE A 224 -3.41 4.26 -3.85
N ASP A 225 -4.51 4.47 -3.13
CA ASP A 225 -4.77 5.64 -2.28
C ASP A 225 -3.67 5.89 -1.24
N TYR A 226 -2.98 4.84 -0.79
CA TYR A 226 -1.86 4.95 0.16
C TYR A 226 -0.59 5.52 -0.49
N VAL A 227 -0.47 5.37 -1.81
CA VAL A 227 0.69 5.78 -2.61
C VAL A 227 0.48 7.17 -3.23
N LEU A 228 -0.75 7.55 -3.55
CA LEU A 228 -1.05 8.85 -4.18
C LEU A 228 -0.41 10.08 -3.51
N PRO A 229 -0.33 10.18 -2.16
CA PRO A 229 0.23 11.36 -1.52
C PRO A 229 1.72 11.62 -1.82
N ILE A 230 2.49 10.61 -2.23
CA ILE A 230 3.91 10.77 -2.59
C ILE A 230 4.09 11.13 -4.08
N LEU A 231 3.14 10.75 -4.93
CA LEU A 231 3.23 10.87 -6.39
C LEU A 231 3.64 12.26 -6.90
N PRO A 232 3.13 13.39 -6.37
CA PRO A 232 3.52 14.73 -6.85
C PRO A 232 5.00 15.08 -6.62
N ARG A 233 5.69 14.37 -5.74
CA ARG A 233 7.08 14.62 -5.36
C ARG A 233 8.09 13.73 -6.10
N LEU A 234 7.60 12.72 -6.81
CA LEU A 234 8.46 11.79 -7.52
C LEU A 234 9.01 12.43 -8.79
N GLU A 235 10.31 12.63 -8.84
CA GLU A 235 11.04 13.04 -10.05
C GLU A 235 11.13 11.91 -11.08
N PHE A 236 10.90 12.25 -12.34
CA PHE A 236 10.88 11.28 -13.45
C PHE A 236 12.22 10.55 -13.66
N SER A 237 13.35 11.26 -13.56
CA SER A 237 14.69 10.70 -13.77
C SER A 237 15.24 9.93 -12.58
N SER A 238 14.76 10.25 -11.37
CA SER A 238 15.39 9.82 -10.11
C SER A 238 14.60 8.72 -9.41
N HIS A 239 13.34 8.49 -9.78
CA HIS A 239 12.44 7.52 -9.13
C HIS A 239 11.74 6.63 -10.16
N ALA A 240 12.51 6.09 -11.11
CA ALA A 240 11.98 5.34 -12.24
C ALA A 240 11.23 4.07 -11.80
N GLU A 241 11.71 3.39 -10.77
CA GLU A 241 11.16 2.16 -10.19
C GLU A 241 9.78 2.44 -9.57
N ALA A 242 9.72 3.42 -8.68
CA ALA A 242 8.46 3.83 -8.05
C ALA A 242 7.43 4.34 -9.06
N LEU A 243 7.85 5.17 -10.02
CA LEU A 243 6.94 5.64 -11.07
C LEU A 243 6.46 4.49 -11.95
N THR A 244 7.32 3.56 -12.34
CA THR A 244 6.91 2.40 -13.15
C THR A 244 5.85 1.57 -12.41
N SER A 245 6.08 1.26 -11.14
CA SER A 245 5.13 0.50 -10.32
C SER A 245 3.81 1.24 -10.15
N ILE A 246 3.84 2.54 -9.85
CA ILE A 246 2.61 3.35 -9.71
C ILE A 246 1.86 3.43 -11.04
N LEU A 247 2.55 3.53 -12.18
CA LEU A 247 1.90 3.54 -13.50
C LEU A 247 1.14 2.24 -13.75
N LEU A 248 1.72 1.10 -13.37
CA LEU A 248 1.08 -0.21 -13.48
C LEU A 248 -0.10 -0.35 -12.51
N MET A 249 -0.03 0.24 -11.32
CA MET A 249 -1.19 0.33 -10.41
C MET A 249 -2.29 1.21 -11.02
N LEU A 250 -1.96 2.39 -11.55
CA LEU A 250 -2.92 3.30 -12.20
C LEU A 250 -3.63 2.63 -13.39
N LYS A 251 -2.92 1.79 -14.14
CA LYS A 251 -3.47 1.01 -15.25
C LYS A 251 -4.63 0.10 -14.82
N GLN A 252 -4.59 -0.42 -13.58
CA GLN A 252 -5.63 -1.30 -13.04
C GLN A 252 -6.84 -0.52 -12.48
N GLU A 253 -6.71 0.79 -12.35
CA GLU A 253 -7.72 1.66 -11.73
C GLU A 253 -8.58 2.39 -12.75
N ARG A 254 -9.83 2.66 -12.37
CA ARG A 254 -10.69 3.58 -13.14
C ARG A 254 -10.39 5.02 -12.74
N PRO A 255 -10.41 5.99 -13.66
CA PRO A 255 -10.15 7.39 -13.32
C PRO A 255 -11.17 7.90 -12.29
N THR A 256 -10.66 8.59 -11.26
CA THR A 256 -11.44 9.26 -10.22
C THR A 256 -10.93 10.69 -10.02
N ALA A 257 -11.74 11.53 -9.38
CA ALA A 257 -11.34 12.92 -9.09
C ALA A 257 -10.08 12.99 -8.20
N GLU A 258 -9.94 12.08 -7.24
CA GLU A 258 -8.79 12.08 -6.32
C GLU A 258 -7.51 11.58 -7.00
N LEU A 259 -7.60 10.56 -7.86
CA LEU A 259 -6.49 10.11 -8.69
C LEU A 259 -6.00 11.24 -9.60
N LEU A 260 -6.91 11.88 -10.33
CA LEU A 260 -6.57 12.97 -11.23
C LEU A 260 -5.98 14.18 -10.51
N LYS A 261 -6.48 14.50 -9.32
CA LYS A 261 -5.94 15.57 -8.50
C LYS A 261 -4.47 15.31 -8.17
N HIS A 262 -4.10 14.12 -7.71
CA HIS A 262 -2.69 13.80 -7.41
C HIS A 262 -1.85 13.70 -8.69
N LEU A 263 -2.36 13.03 -9.72
CA LEU A 263 -1.67 12.84 -10.99
C LEU A 263 -1.30 14.18 -11.65
N LEU A 264 -2.27 15.10 -11.73
CA LEU A 264 -2.09 16.43 -12.34
C LEU A 264 -1.39 17.43 -11.42
N SER A 265 -1.15 17.08 -10.15
CA SER A 265 -0.33 17.89 -9.22
C SER A 265 1.17 17.71 -9.43
N ARG A 266 1.58 16.75 -10.25
CA ARG A 266 2.97 16.62 -10.70
C ARG A 266 3.38 17.83 -11.54
N GLU A 267 4.67 18.16 -11.50
CA GLU A 267 5.23 19.20 -12.37
C GLU A 267 5.12 18.82 -13.85
N VAL A 268 4.93 19.83 -14.70
CA VAL A 268 4.85 19.66 -16.16
C VAL A 268 6.25 19.88 -16.73
N ARG A 269 6.96 18.81 -17.12
CA ARG A 269 8.33 18.85 -17.67
C ARG A 269 8.47 18.15 -19.03
N PRO A 270 7.82 18.67 -20.10
CA PRO A 270 8.03 18.15 -21.45
C PRO A 270 9.42 18.54 -21.99
N PRO A 271 10.06 17.71 -22.83
CA PRO A 271 9.59 16.40 -23.33
C PRO A 271 9.99 15.21 -22.43
N GLN A 272 10.60 15.47 -21.28
CA GLN A 272 11.28 14.44 -20.48
C GLN A 272 10.29 13.57 -19.69
N ASP A 273 9.39 14.19 -18.93
CA ASP A 273 8.41 13.44 -18.12
C ASP A 273 7.16 13.12 -18.95
N VAL A 274 7.01 11.83 -19.30
CA VAL A 274 5.84 11.30 -20.03
C VAL A 274 4.91 10.49 -19.14
N PHE A 275 5.12 10.46 -17.82
CA PHE A 275 4.36 9.63 -16.88
C PHE A 275 2.87 9.99 -16.88
N VAL A 276 2.55 11.28 -16.66
CA VAL A 276 1.15 11.75 -16.56
C VAL A 276 0.42 11.51 -17.88
N VAL A 277 1.05 11.87 -18.99
CA VAL A 277 0.45 11.70 -20.32
C VAL A 277 0.26 10.23 -20.67
N SER A 278 1.15 9.34 -20.26
CA SER A 278 0.98 7.89 -20.47
C SER A 278 -0.23 7.35 -19.73
N ALA A 279 -0.42 7.74 -18.46
CA ALA A 279 -1.59 7.35 -17.67
C ALA A 279 -2.90 7.91 -18.26
N LEU A 280 -2.93 9.20 -18.60
CA LEU A 280 -4.10 9.83 -19.22
C LEU A 280 -4.44 9.20 -20.57
N LYS A 281 -3.44 8.95 -21.42
CA LYS A 281 -3.63 8.33 -22.73
C LYS A 281 -4.19 6.91 -22.62
N TYR A 282 -3.73 6.13 -21.64
CA TYR A 282 -4.28 4.81 -21.36
C TYR A 282 -5.76 4.92 -20.95
N TRP A 283 -6.09 5.81 -20.01
CA TRP A 283 -7.49 6.02 -19.62
C TRP A 283 -8.36 6.62 -20.72
N CYS A 284 -7.82 7.38 -21.67
CA CYS A 284 -8.57 7.79 -22.86
C CYS A 284 -9.01 6.60 -23.72
N GLN A 285 -8.27 5.48 -23.72
CA GLN A 285 -8.65 4.31 -24.52
C GLN A 285 -9.82 3.54 -23.91
N GLU A 286 -9.90 3.48 -22.57
CA GLU A 286 -10.89 2.64 -21.87
C GLU A 286 -12.03 3.44 -21.24
N HIS A 287 -11.81 4.71 -20.91
CA HIS A 287 -12.65 5.54 -20.03
C HIS A 287 -12.75 7.00 -20.49
N GLU A 288 -12.75 7.24 -21.80
CA GLU A 288 -12.71 8.57 -22.42
C GLU A 288 -13.72 9.59 -21.86
N GLU A 289 -15.02 9.27 -21.90
CA GLU A 289 -16.09 10.17 -21.45
C GLU A 289 -15.92 10.56 -19.98
N LYS A 290 -15.72 9.56 -19.12
CA LYS A 290 -15.55 9.75 -17.68
C LYS A 290 -14.30 10.59 -17.37
N LEU A 291 -13.20 10.32 -18.07
CA LEU A 291 -11.97 11.09 -17.91
C LEU A 291 -12.19 12.55 -18.32
N GLY A 292 -12.84 12.78 -19.47
CA GLY A 292 -13.19 14.11 -19.95
C GLY A 292 -14.04 14.89 -18.94
N GLU A 293 -15.09 14.28 -18.40
CA GLU A 293 -15.91 14.91 -17.35
C GLU A 293 -15.09 15.29 -16.11
N LEU A 294 -14.25 14.38 -15.62
CA LEU A 294 -13.46 14.62 -14.41
C LEU A 294 -12.42 15.73 -14.63
N VAL A 295 -11.75 15.74 -15.77
CA VAL A 295 -10.77 16.79 -16.11
C VAL A 295 -11.46 18.13 -16.35
N ALA A 296 -12.60 18.15 -17.03
CA ALA A 296 -13.41 19.35 -17.22
C ALA A 296 -13.85 19.97 -15.89
N ASN A 297 -14.34 19.13 -14.96
CA ASN A 297 -14.74 19.57 -13.62
C ASN A 297 -13.54 20.11 -12.83
N LEU A 298 -12.40 19.44 -12.91
CA LEU A 298 -11.17 19.88 -12.25
C LEU A 298 -10.71 21.25 -12.79
N LEU A 299 -10.66 21.40 -14.11
CA LEU A 299 -10.26 22.65 -14.78
C LEU A 299 -11.21 23.79 -14.45
N SER A 300 -12.53 23.57 -14.56
CA SER A 300 -13.56 24.58 -14.26
C SER A 300 -13.46 25.06 -12.80
N SER A 301 -13.15 24.16 -11.86
CA SER A 301 -12.97 24.54 -10.46
C SER A 301 -11.75 25.43 -10.21
N ARG A 302 -10.79 25.51 -11.15
CA ARG A 302 -9.65 26.43 -11.08
C ARG A 302 -9.94 27.82 -11.64
N TYR A 303 -11.07 27.98 -12.32
CA TYR A 303 -11.54 29.23 -12.90
C TYR A 303 -12.97 29.55 -12.43
N PRO A 304 -13.21 29.80 -11.13
CA PRO A 304 -14.56 30.04 -10.63
C PRO A 304 -15.19 31.29 -11.25
N ASN A 305 -16.46 31.21 -11.66
CA ASN A 305 -17.24 32.32 -12.24
C ASN A 305 -17.57 33.44 -11.26
N THR A 306 -17.21 33.30 -9.98
CA THR A 306 -17.45 34.30 -8.94
C THR A 306 -16.12 34.83 -8.43
N SER A 307 -15.97 36.17 -8.44
CA SER A 307 -14.83 36.84 -7.83
C SER A 307 -14.71 36.44 -6.35
N PRO A 308 -13.52 36.05 -5.86
CA PRO A 308 -13.34 35.62 -4.48
C PRO A 308 -13.35 36.85 -3.57
N ASN A 309 -14.55 37.36 -3.25
CA ASN A 309 -14.68 38.50 -2.38
C ASN A 309 -15.07 38.08 -0.95
N LYS A 310 -14.16 38.43 -0.04
CA LYS A 310 -14.21 38.48 1.44
C LYS A 310 -13.91 37.22 2.28
N ARG A 311 -12.70 37.31 2.88
CA ARG A 311 -12.16 36.69 4.12
C ARG A 311 -11.63 35.26 3.89
N LYS A 312 -10.37 34.91 4.17
CA LYS A 312 -9.50 35.33 5.28
C LYS A 312 -8.03 34.95 5.00
N ARG A 313 -7.12 35.92 5.24
CA ARG A 313 -5.70 35.83 5.66
C ARG A 313 -4.94 34.49 5.53
N GLY A 314 -3.79 34.59 4.84
CA GLY A 314 -2.55 33.86 5.17
C GLY A 314 -2.05 32.96 4.04
N GLY A 315 -1.11 33.45 3.23
CA GLY A 315 -0.54 32.66 2.12
C GLY A 315 0.73 33.24 1.52
N GLY A 316 1.64 33.76 2.35
CA GLY A 316 3.06 33.81 2.00
C GLY A 316 3.67 32.47 2.40
N GLY A 317 3.83 31.56 1.44
CA GLY A 317 4.27 30.20 1.69
C GLY A 317 4.94 29.58 0.47
N ALA A 318 5.85 30.33 -0.15
CA ALA A 318 6.96 29.69 -0.86
C ALA A 318 7.77 28.89 0.19
N ASN A 319 8.17 27.68 -0.15
CA ASN A 319 8.96 26.74 0.67
C ASN A 319 8.26 26.09 1.88
N ARG A 320 7.36 25.14 1.60
CA ARG A 320 7.25 23.92 2.41
C ARG A 320 7.57 22.68 1.59
N ALA A 321 8.83 22.61 1.16
CA ALA A 321 9.48 21.34 0.87
C ALA A 321 9.74 20.65 2.22
N GLY A 322 8.71 20.00 2.74
CA GLY A 322 8.76 19.22 3.97
C GLY A 322 7.87 18.01 3.82
N LEU A 323 8.37 16.86 4.27
CA LEU A 323 7.78 15.56 3.98
C LEU A 323 6.32 15.41 4.46
N GLY A 324 5.73 16.32 5.25
CA GLY A 324 4.39 16.22 5.82
C GLY A 324 3.21 17.00 5.17
N ALA A 325 3.42 17.81 4.13
CA ALA A 325 2.30 18.53 3.49
C ALA A 325 1.71 17.73 2.32
N GLY A 326 0.47 17.22 2.48
CA GLY A 326 -0.28 16.63 1.37
C GLY A 326 -0.37 17.60 0.20
N ALA A 327 -0.26 17.07 -1.03
CA ALA A 327 -0.31 17.91 -2.22
C ALA A 327 -1.64 18.66 -2.28
N GLY A 328 -1.56 19.98 -2.31
CA GLY A 328 -2.73 20.82 -2.58
C GLY A 328 -3.34 20.51 -3.96
N PRO A 329 -4.54 21.00 -4.25
CA PRO A 329 -5.11 20.87 -5.60
C PRO A 329 -4.13 21.40 -6.67
N PRO A 330 -4.03 20.73 -7.85
CA PRO A 330 -3.14 21.18 -8.92
C PRO A 330 -3.50 22.60 -9.37
N SER A 331 -2.51 23.42 -9.72
CA SER A 331 -2.75 24.76 -10.24
C SER A 331 -3.42 24.71 -11.62
N ALA A 332 -4.09 25.80 -12.01
CA ALA A 332 -4.69 25.92 -13.34
C ALA A 332 -3.66 25.72 -14.46
N GLU A 333 -2.43 26.20 -14.24
CA GLU A 333 -1.33 26.04 -15.18
C GLU A 333 -0.84 24.60 -15.29
N GLN A 334 -0.81 23.84 -14.17
CA GLN A 334 -0.46 22.42 -14.21
C GLN A 334 -1.49 21.62 -15.00
N VAL A 335 -2.78 21.86 -14.78
CA VAL A 335 -3.86 21.18 -15.51
C VAL A 335 -3.77 21.49 -17.01
N LEU A 336 -3.64 22.77 -17.38
CA LEU A 336 -3.50 23.18 -18.78
C LEU A 336 -2.22 22.63 -19.43
N GLY A 337 -1.11 22.59 -18.68
CA GLY A 337 0.16 22.05 -19.16
C GLY A 337 0.10 20.56 -19.49
N HIS A 338 -0.47 19.75 -18.59
CA HIS A 338 -0.66 18.32 -18.85
C HIS A 338 -1.65 18.05 -19.99
N LEU A 339 -2.70 18.88 -20.12
CA LEU A 339 -3.63 18.81 -21.25
C LEU A 339 -2.93 19.15 -22.58
N ASP A 340 -2.14 20.23 -22.65
CA ASP A 340 -1.44 20.55 -23.88
C ASP A 340 -0.41 19.46 -24.25
N GLN A 341 0.27 18.89 -23.26
CA GLN A 341 1.18 17.77 -23.50
C GLN A 341 0.42 16.54 -24.03
N LEU A 342 -0.74 16.20 -23.46
CA LEU A 342 -1.61 15.13 -23.95
C LEU A 342 -2.03 15.39 -25.40
N ARG A 343 -2.46 16.62 -25.74
CA ARG A 343 -2.81 17.03 -27.10
C ARG A 343 -1.67 16.74 -28.08
N GLN A 344 -0.44 17.12 -27.75
CA GLN A 344 0.72 16.89 -28.60
C GLN A 344 0.99 15.39 -28.83
N CYS A 345 0.81 14.55 -27.79
CA CYS A 345 0.99 13.10 -27.87
C CYS A 345 -0.19 12.35 -28.53
N CYS A 346 -1.37 12.97 -28.61
CA CYS A 346 -2.57 12.41 -29.22
C CYS A 346 -2.69 12.69 -30.72
N ARG A 347 -1.76 13.41 -31.37
CA ARG A 347 -1.83 13.70 -32.82
C ARG A 347 -1.93 12.45 -33.72
N GLN A 348 -1.57 11.28 -33.21
CA GLN A 348 -1.63 10.00 -33.94
C GLN A 348 -2.84 9.13 -33.58
N ASN A 349 -3.55 9.44 -32.48
CA ASN A 349 -4.70 8.68 -32.01
C ASN A 349 -5.94 9.57 -32.07
N ASN A 350 -6.99 9.12 -32.76
CA ASN A 350 -8.26 9.84 -32.91
C ASN A 350 -9.09 9.84 -31.61
N PHE A 351 -8.55 10.38 -30.52
CA PHE A 351 -9.32 10.58 -29.29
C PHE A 351 -10.24 11.80 -29.45
N HIS A 352 -11.48 11.62 -29.07
CA HIS A 352 -12.54 12.62 -29.04
C HIS A 352 -12.61 13.37 -27.69
N LEU A 353 -11.65 13.13 -26.78
CA LEU A 353 -11.57 13.78 -25.46
C LEU A 353 -11.79 15.30 -25.52
N TYR A 354 -11.13 15.99 -26.46
CA TYR A 354 -11.27 17.45 -26.60
C TYR A 354 -12.60 17.86 -27.22
N SER A 355 -13.25 17.01 -28.02
CA SER A 355 -14.58 17.27 -28.59
C SER A 355 -15.74 17.00 -27.64
N LEU A 356 -15.49 16.48 -26.43
CA LEU A 356 -16.54 16.29 -25.43
C LEU A 356 -17.11 17.63 -24.97
N ASP A 357 -18.45 17.76 -24.92
CA ASP A 357 -19.14 18.99 -24.51
C ASP A 357 -18.66 19.55 -23.15
N SER A 358 -18.35 18.65 -22.21
CA SER A 358 -17.83 19.01 -20.89
C SER A 358 -16.46 19.66 -20.99
N MET A 359 -15.58 19.11 -21.81
CA MET A 359 -14.24 19.64 -22.06
C MET A 359 -14.28 20.94 -22.85
N GLN A 360 -15.13 21.04 -23.87
CA GLN A 360 -15.34 22.26 -24.65
C GLN A 360 -15.75 23.43 -23.75
N ARG A 361 -16.79 23.25 -22.92
CA ARG A 361 -17.24 24.26 -21.95
C ARG A 361 -16.15 24.64 -20.95
N ALA A 362 -15.40 23.67 -20.44
CA ALA A 362 -14.32 23.92 -19.47
C ALA A 362 -13.14 24.68 -20.11
N LEU A 363 -12.79 24.38 -21.36
CA LEU A 363 -11.73 25.07 -22.10
C LEU A 363 -12.14 26.50 -22.46
N GLN A 364 -13.37 26.74 -22.91
CA GLN A 364 -13.91 28.08 -23.15
C GLN A 364 -13.92 28.93 -21.86
N GLN A 365 -14.36 28.34 -20.74
CA GLN A 365 -14.34 29.01 -19.44
C GLN A 365 -12.90 29.37 -19.04
N ALA A 366 -11.97 28.40 -19.12
CA ALA A 366 -10.56 28.63 -18.83
C ALA A 366 -9.95 29.70 -19.76
N GLN A 367 -10.29 29.69 -21.05
CA GLN A 367 -9.84 30.70 -22.02
C GLN A 367 -10.38 32.08 -21.65
N SER A 368 -11.62 32.21 -21.22
CA SER A 368 -12.20 33.52 -20.86
C SER A 368 -11.58 34.12 -19.59
N LEU A 369 -11.13 33.27 -18.66
CA LEU A 369 -10.65 33.67 -17.33
C LEU A 369 -9.12 33.58 -17.14
N CYS A 370 -8.38 33.07 -18.13
CA CYS A 370 -6.91 32.96 -18.05
C CYS A 370 -6.20 34.30 -18.32
N THR A 371 -4.99 34.40 -17.79
CA THR A 371 -4.10 35.55 -18.03
C THR A 371 -3.59 35.57 -19.48
N ASP A 372 -3.18 36.73 -19.98
CA ASP A 372 -2.61 36.84 -21.33
C ASP A 372 -1.37 35.97 -21.54
N VAL A 373 -0.58 35.76 -20.48
CA VAL A 373 0.58 34.87 -20.51
C VAL A 373 0.15 33.42 -20.73
N GLN A 374 -0.85 32.96 -19.98
CA GLN A 374 -1.40 31.60 -20.14
C GLN A 374 -2.09 31.41 -21.49
N ARG A 375 -2.84 32.42 -21.96
CA ARG A 375 -3.49 32.42 -23.27
C ARG A 375 -2.50 32.25 -24.41
N LYS A 376 -1.37 32.97 -24.35
CA LYS A 376 -0.27 32.84 -25.32
C LYS A 376 0.44 31.48 -25.20
N LYS A 377 0.67 31.00 -23.98
CA LYS A 377 1.38 29.74 -23.73
C LYS A 377 0.59 28.52 -24.21
N PHE A 378 -0.74 28.52 -24.05
CA PHE A 378 -1.62 27.41 -24.39
C PHE A 378 -2.52 27.72 -25.59
N SER A 379 -2.08 28.57 -26.52
CA SER A 379 -2.89 29.02 -27.67
C SER A 379 -3.39 27.86 -28.52
N ASP A 380 -2.55 26.87 -28.78
CA ASP A 380 -2.89 25.70 -29.58
C ASP A 380 -3.92 24.80 -28.89
N LEU A 381 -3.88 24.71 -27.56
CA LEU A 381 -4.87 23.96 -26.78
C LEU A 381 -6.22 24.69 -26.81
N PHE A 382 -6.22 26.01 -26.64
CA PHE A 382 -7.45 26.81 -26.72
C PHE A 382 -8.03 26.90 -28.12
N ALA A 383 -7.22 26.73 -29.18
CA ALA A 383 -7.71 26.65 -30.55
C ALA A 383 -8.59 25.41 -30.82
N LEU A 384 -8.54 24.40 -29.94
CA LEU A 384 -9.45 23.25 -29.98
C LEU A 384 -10.82 23.53 -29.38
N ALA A 385 -10.97 24.63 -28.63
CA ALA A 385 -12.27 25.04 -28.13
C ALA A 385 -13.06 25.62 -29.31
N GLU A 386 -14.12 24.94 -29.71
CA GLU A 386 -15.08 25.46 -30.67
C GLU A 386 -15.67 26.74 -30.09
N VAL A 387 -15.65 27.82 -30.87
CA VAL A 387 -16.30 29.06 -30.47
C VAL A 387 -17.78 28.82 -30.69
N ASP A 388 -18.57 28.76 -29.61
CA ASP A 388 -20.01 28.95 -29.75
C ASP A 388 -20.20 30.33 -30.35
N GLU A 389 -20.47 30.38 -31.66
CA GLU A 389 -21.13 31.52 -32.27
C GLU A 389 -22.49 31.61 -31.58
N VAL A 390 -22.53 32.33 -30.46
CA VAL A 390 -23.79 32.76 -29.85
C VAL A 390 -24.53 33.47 -30.96
N GLU A 391 -25.59 32.83 -31.45
CA GLU A 391 -26.52 33.38 -32.43
C GLU A 391 -26.91 34.79 -31.97
N THR A 392 -26.24 35.80 -32.51
CA THR A 392 -26.77 37.16 -32.56
C THR A 392 -27.85 37.21 -33.64
N ALA A 393 -28.87 36.35 -33.52
CA ALA A 393 -30.09 36.47 -34.29
C ALA A 393 -31.00 37.46 -33.56
N ALA A 394 -30.69 38.74 -33.69
CA ALA A 394 -31.67 39.79 -33.45
C ALA A 394 -32.53 39.95 -34.72
N PRO A 395 -33.85 39.67 -34.70
CA PRO A 395 -34.73 40.24 -35.70
C PRO A 395 -35.27 41.58 -35.18
N LYS A 396 -34.93 42.66 -35.87
CA LYS A 396 -35.63 43.94 -35.76
C LYS A 396 -37.09 43.75 -36.19
N PRO A 397 -38.10 44.25 -35.44
CA PRO A 397 -39.42 44.49 -36.02
C PRO A 397 -39.50 45.93 -36.55
N SER A 398 -39.59 46.08 -37.87
CA SER A 398 -40.07 47.31 -38.52
C SER A 398 -41.59 47.37 -38.43
N GLY A 399 -42.10 48.50 -37.92
CA GLY A 399 -43.50 48.67 -37.57
C GLY A 399 -44.49 48.88 -38.71
N GLY A 400 -45.77 48.90 -38.35
CA GLY A 400 -46.88 49.28 -39.24
C GLY A 400 -48.28 49.00 -38.70
N SER A 401 -48.75 49.87 -37.79
CA SER A 401 -50.14 50.32 -37.59
C SER A 401 -51.33 49.36 -37.38
N LYS A 402 -51.83 49.41 -36.13
CA LYS A 402 -53.22 49.69 -35.69
C LYS A 402 -54.40 48.97 -36.38
N VAL A 403 -55.05 48.07 -35.63
CA VAL A 403 -56.52 48.05 -35.48
C VAL A 403 -56.90 47.83 -34.01
N SER A 404 -57.82 48.66 -33.55
CA SER A 404 -58.41 48.74 -32.21
C SER A 404 -59.64 47.84 -32.06
N ALA A 405 -59.79 47.13 -30.93
CA ALA A 405 -61.04 46.87 -30.20
C ALA A 405 -60.70 45.94 -29.01
N ALA A 406 -60.64 46.45 -27.78
CA ALA A 406 -61.76 46.51 -26.83
C ALA A 406 -62.19 45.13 -26.29
N GLY A 407 -62.02 44.93 -24.98
CA GLY A 407 -62.99 44.17 -24.20
C GLY A 407 -62.47 43.06 -23.27
N ARG A 408 -62.33 43.43 -21.99
CA ARG A 408 -62.73 42.65 -20.79
C ARG A 408 -62.02 41.33 -20.48
N GLY A 409 -61.25 41.35 -19.40
CA GLY A 409 -60.92 40.14 -18.64
C GLY A 409 -62.09 39.61 -17.81
N ARG A 410 -62.03 38.33 -17.45
CA ARG A 410 -62.43 37.81 -16.12
C ARG A 410 -61.94 36.36 -15.90
N LYS A 411 -61.60 36.10 -14.64
CA LYS A 411 -61.21 34.84 -13.97
C LYS A 411 -62.15 33.64 -14.20
N GLY A 412 -61.62 32.44 -13.95
CA GLY A 412 -62.37 31.27 -13.41
C GLY A 412 -61.87 29.93 -13.99
N VAL A 413 -61.01 29.18 -13.31
CA VAL A 413 -61.29 28.09 -12.35
C VAL A 413 -61.58 26.72 -13.01
N SER A 414 -60.87 25.72 -12.46
CA SER A 414 -60.91 24.26 -12.59
C SER A 414 -62.24 23.59 -12.97
N SER A 415 -62.18 22.44 -13.66
CA SER A 415 -62.11 21.10 -13.00
C SER A 415 -62.28 19.93 -13.99
N ASN A 416 -61.63 18.82 -13.62
CA ASN A 416 -61.73 17.43 -14.10
C ASN A 416 -63.07 16.95 -14.66
N SER A 417 -62.97 16.03 -15.62
CA SER A 417 -63.53 14.64 -15.65
C SER A 417 -63.77 14.26 -17.11
N SER A 418 -63.69 13.03 -17.61
CA SER A 418 -63.18 11.73 -17.17
C SER A 418 -63.43 10.80 -18.36
N THR A 419 -62.65 9.72 -18.42
CA THR A 419 -63.04 8.39 -18.96
C THR A 419 -63.42 8.22 -20.44
N GLY A 420 -62.72 7.27 -21.09
CA GLY A 420 -63.43 6.27 -21.89
C GLY A 420 -62.68 5.64 -23.06
N GLY A 421 -61.93 4.56 -22.79
CA GLY A 421 -61.65 3.43 -23.71
C GLY A 421 -60.70 3.71 -24.89
N GLY A 422 -59.65 2.94 -25.18
CA GLY A 422 -59.34 1.57 -24.82
C GLY A 422 -59.12 0.78 -26.11
N SER A 423 -57.87 0.34 -26.36
CA SER A 423 -57.48 -1.02 -26.81
C SER A 423 -56.25 -1.06 -27.73
N LYS A 424 -55.26 -1.84 -27.27
CA LYS A 424 -54.38 -2.79 -28.00
C LYS A 424 -53.35 -2.19 -28.98
N ALA A 425 -52.12 -2.70 -29.11
CA ALA A 425 -51.34 -3.75 -28.44
C ALA A 425 -49.89 -3.68 -28.95
N ALA A 426 -48.98 -4.30 -28.18
CA ALA A 426 -47.74 -4.98 -28.60
C ALA A 426 -46.59 -4.16 -29.21
N ALA A 427 -45.45 -4.11 -28.52
CA ALA A 427 -44.30 -4.99 -28.82
C ALA A 427 -43.12 -4.69 -27.86
N ALA A 428 -42.49 -5.76 -27.38
CA ALA A 428 -41.31 -5.74 -26.53
C ALA A 428 -40.02 -5.81 -27.37
N SER A 429 -38.94 -5.18 -26.89
CA SER A 429 -37.58 -5.64 -27.15
C SER A 429 -36.60 -5.13 -26.07
N LYS A 430 -36.18 -6.06 -25.20
CA LYS A 430 -34.89 -6.01 -24.50
C LYS A 430 -33.90 -6.77 -25.37
N SER A 431 -32.74 -6.18 -25.67
CA SER A 431 -31.59 -6.89 -26.22
C SER A 431 -30.36 -6.64 -25.34
N ARG A 432 -29.82 -7.72 -24.77
CA ARG A 432 -28.44 -7.79 -24.30
C ARG A 432 -27.92 -9.12 -24.81
N ALA A 433 -27.02 -9.05 -25.80
CA ALA A 433 -26.46 -10.20 -26.48
C ALA A 433 -25.27 -10.77 -25.70
N ALA A 434 -25.21 -12.10 -25.68
CA ALA A 434 -24.10 -12.92 -25.25
C ALA A 434 -23.09 -13.09 -26.39
N THR A 435 -21.82 -13.30 -26.04
CA THR A 435 -20.80 -13.86 -26.94
C THR A 435 -20.24 -15.15 -26.35
N LYS A 436 -19.99 -16.06 -27.29
CA LYS A 436 -19.79 -17.50 -27.24
C LYS A 436 -18.43 -17.93 -26.70
N GLU A 437 -18.41 -19.07 -26.01
CA GLU A 437 -17.25 -19.95 -25.79
C GLU A 437 -16.90 -20.75 -27.05
N VAL A 438 -15.63 -21.22 -27.14
CA VAL A 438 -15.21 -22.44 -27.85
C VAL A 438 -13.99 -23.10 -27.15
N SER A 439 -14.18 -24.38 -26.78
CA SER A 439 -13.25 -25.55 -26.68
C SER A 439 -12.11 -25.52 -25.64
N GLU A 440 -12.17 -26.29 -24.54
CA GLU A 440 -11.98 -27.75 -24.37
C GLU A 440 -10.58 -28.29 -24.70
N SER A 441 -9.84 -28.67 -23.65
CA SER A 441 -9.06 -29.92 -23.58
C SER A 441 -8.96 -30.38 -22.13
N SER A 442 -9.18 -31.68 -21.96
CA SER A 442 -9.48 -32.42 -20.74
C SER A 442 -8.24 -32.90 -19.98
N GLU A 443 -8.40 -33.10 -18.67
CA GLU A 443 -7.82 -34.18 -17.85
C GLU A 443 -8.25 -33.89 -16.41
N GLU A 444 -9.14 -34.69 -15.79
CA GLU A 444 -9.10 -35.01 -14.34
C GLU A 444 -9.93 -36.26 -14.03
N SER A 445 -9.39 -37.04 -13.11
CA SER A 445 -9.75 -38.41 -12.73
C SER A 445 -10.25 -38.44 -11.27
N SER A 446 -11.29 -39.23 -11.05
CA SER A 446 -11.74 -39.91 -9.81
C SER A 446 -12.00 -39.15 -8.50
N GLU A 447 -13.28 -39.24 -8.12
CA GLU A 447 -13.80 -39.90 -6.91
C GLU A 447 -14.33 -39.06 -5.74
N GLU A 448 -15.49 -39.56 -5.29
CA GLU A 448 -16.52 -38.98 -4.44
C GLU A 448 -16.19 -39.09 -2.95
N GLU A 449 -16.76 -38.22 -2.11
CA GLU A 449 -17.56 -38.63 -0.94
C GLU A 449 -18.18 -37.43 -0.19
N GLU A 450 -19.02 -37.75 0.77
CA GLU A 450 -20.38 -37.26 0.93
C GLU A 450 -20.57 -36.18 2.03
N ILE A 451 -21.73 -35.54 1.96
CA ILE A 451 -22.22 -34.38 2.71
C ILE A 451 -22.56 -34.71 4.17
N VAL A 452 -22.11 -33.87 5.12
CA VAL A 452 -22.84 -33.64 6.39
C VAL A 452 -22.84 -32.15 6.78
N LYS A 453 -24.04 -31.56 6.86
CA LYS A 453 -24.31 -30.22 7.43
C LYS A 453 -24.32 -30.25 8.97
N PRO A 454 -24.06 -29.12 9.63
CA PRO A 454 -25.00 -28.69 10.67
C PRO A 454 -25.40 -27.20 10.62
N ARG A 455 -26.46 -26.95 11.39
CA ARG A 455 -27.47 -25.90 11.30
C ARG A 455 -27.09 -24.56 11.94
N HIS A 456 -27.72 -23.51 11.42
CA HIS A 456 -27.92 -22.20 12.04
C HIS A 456 -28.42 -22.25 13.50
N SER A 457 -27.91 -21.36 14.35
CA SER A 457 -28.64 -20.83 15.50
C SER A 457 -28.52 -19.30 15.60
N LYS A 458 -29.62 -18.68 16.03
CA LYS A 458 -29.88 -17.24 16.03
C LYS A 458 -29.43 -16.57 17.34
N LYS A 459 -28.94 -15.33 17.19
CA LYS A 459 -28.91 -14.18 18.11
C LYS A 459 -29.48 -14.36 19.54
N ARG A 460 -28.69 -13.98 20.55
CA ARG A 460 -29.22 -13.43 21.82
C ARG A 460 -28.28 -12.38 22.47
N LYS A 461 -28.80 -11.14 22.51
CA LYS A 461 -28.67 -10.00 23.44
C LYS A 461 -27.34 -9.68 24.19
N LYS A 462 -26.88 -8.45 23.90
CA LYS A 462 -26.15 -7.47 24.74
C LYS A 462 -26.42 -7.59 26.25
N VAL A 463 -25.33 -7.60 27.04
CA VAL A 463 -25.28 -7.21 28.45
C VAL A 463 -24.11 -6.23 28.63
N ASN A 464 -24.37 -5.05 29.20
CA ASN A 464 -23.37 -4.06 29.63
C ASN A 464 -22.79 -4.49 30.99
N PRO A 465 -21.52 -4.16 31.31
CA PRO A 465 -21.03 -4.23 32.67
C PRO A 465 -21.31 -2.90 33.41
N VAL A 466 -21.84 -2.99 34.63
CA VAL A 466 -21.83 -1.92 35.65
C VAL A 466 -21.26 -2.55 36.92
N GLY A 467 -20.30 -1.87 37.54
CA GLY A 467 -19.51 -2.36 38.68
C GLY A 467 -20.07 -2.04 40.08
N SER A 468 -19.15 -2.14 41.06
CA SER A 468 -19.29 -2.00 42.53
C SER A 468 -20.04 -3.15 43.22
N ASP A 469 -19.71 -3.62 44.42
CA ASP A 469 -18.74 -3.27 45.46
C ASP A 469 -18.70 -4.42 46.51
N SER A 470 -17.61 -4.49 47.29
CA SER A 470 -17.50 -4.92 48.71
C SER A 470 -18.31 -6.11 49.26
N ASP A 471 -17.64 -7.21 49.62
CA ASP A 471 -17.26 -7.63 51.00
C ASP A 471 -16.52 -8.99 50.98
#